data_AF-A0A2S8NTV4-F1
#
_entry.id   AF-A0A2S8NTV4-F1
#
_cell.length_a   1.000
_cell.length_b   1.000
_cell.length_c   1.000
_cell.angle_alpha   90.00
_cell.angle_beta   90.00
_cell.angle_gamma   90.00
#
_symmetry.space_group_name_H-M   'P 1'
#
loop_
_entity.id
_entity.type
_entity.pdbx_description
1 polymer ?
#
loop_
_entity_poly.entity_id
_entity_poly.type
_entity_poly.pdbx_seq_one_letter_code
_entity_poly.pdbx_strand_id
1 'polypeptide(L)' 'MNKSLVPKIRFKELNDFYYKTTFNKFYNKGKSGGTPSTKNKDFYNGEISFLSIKDVTNQGKYIFQTEKTITKKGLKNS' A
#
# COMPACT_ATOMS: atom_id res chain seq x y z
N MET A 1 -7.92 33.56 -6.76
CA MET A 1 -6.51 33.16 -6.98
C MET A 1 -6.08 32.24 -5.85
N ASN A 2 -5.63 31.02 -6.15
CA ASN A 2 -5.07 30.14 -5.11
C ASN A 2 -3.78 30.76 -4.59
N LYS A 3 -3.70 31.02 -3.29
CA LYS A 3 -2.52 31.58 -2.64
C LYS A 3 -1.37 30.59 -2.80
N SER A 4 -0.30 31.02 -3.45
CA SER A 4 0.92 30.22 -3.61
C SER A 4 1.51 29.89 -2.24
N LEU A 5 1.84 28.62 -2.00
CA LEU A 5 2.47 28.17 -0.75
C LEU A 5 3.95 27.89 -0.99
N VAL A 6 4.81 28.59 -0.26
CA VAL A 6 6.27 28.39 -0.26
C VAL A 6 6.68 27.86 1.12
N PRO A 7 7.24 26.63 1.21
CA PRO A 7 7.75 26.07 2.46
C PRO A 7 8.94 26.84 3.03
N LYS A 8 9.08 26.85 4.35
CA LYS A 8 10.23 27.43 5.05
C LYS A 8 11.54 26.66 4.82
N ILE A 9 11.45 25.34 4.58
CA ILE A 9 12.58 24.46 4.27
C ILE A 9 12.27 23.74 2.96
N ARG A 10 13.21 23.74 2.02
CA ARG A 10 13.05 23.12 0.72
C ARG A 10 14.39 22.64 0.16
N PHE A 11 14.36 21.54 -0.60
CA PHE A 11 15.51 21.14 -1.42
C PHE A 11 15.85 22.23 -2.42
N LYS A 12 17.16 22.50 -2.60
CA LYS A 12 17.67 23.61 -3.43
C LYS A 12 17.18 23.57 -4.88
N GLU A 13 16.89 22.39 -5.40
CA GLU A 13 16.48 22.16 -6.78
C GLU A 13 14.97 22.39 -7.02
N LEU A 14 14.17 22.48 -5.95
CA LEU A 14 12.74 22.70 -6.07
C LEU A 14 12.42 24.21 -6.03
N ASN A 15 12.17 24.81 -7.18
CA ASN A 15 11.86 26.25 -7.25
C ASN A 15 10.36 26.55 -7.41
N ASP A 16 9.55 25.53 -7.70
CA ASP A 16 8.13 25.69 -8.03
C ASP A 16 7.24 26.03 -6.84
N PHE A 17 6.06 26.55 -7.12
CA PHE A 17 5.03 26.84 -6.13
C PHE A 17 4.21 25.61 -5.79
N TYR A 18 3.78 25.49 -4.53
CA TYR A 18 2.84 24.45 -4.13
C TYR A 18 1.42 24.94 -4.28
N TYR A 19 0.54 24.04 -4.73
CA TYR A 19 -0.89 24.26 -4.81
C TYR A 19 -1.64 23.24 -3.96
N LYS A 20 -2.74 23.68 -3.35
CA LYS A 20 -3.63 22.78 -2.60
C LYS A 20 -4.36 21.86 -3.56
N THR A 21 -4.41 20.59 -3.22
CA THR A 21 -5.06 19.54 -4.01
C THR A 21 -5.60 18.45 -3.10
N THR A 22 -6.40 17.55 -3.66
CA THR A 22 -6.97 16.38 -2.97
C THR A 22 -6.27 15.12 -3.45
N PHE A 23 -6.10 14.14 -2.56
CA PHE A 23 -5.35 12.91 -2.84
C PHE A 23 -5.95 12.12 -4.02
N ASN A 24 -7.28 12.15 -4.19
CA ASN A 24 -8.01 11.49 -5.29
C ASN A 24 -7.62 11.95 -6.70
N LYS A 25 -6.89 13.07 -6.86
CA LYS A 25 -6.40 13.50 -8.17
C LYS A 25 -5.20 12.69 -8.66
N PHE A 26 -4.55 11.94 -7.78
CA PHE A 26 -3.28 11.27 -8.07
C PHE A 26 -3.41 9.74 -8.19
N TYR A 27 -4.63 9.20 -8.12
CA TYR A 27 -4.85 7.78 -8.31
C TYR A 27 -6.21 7.51 -8.94
N ASN A 28 -6.28 6.45 -9.75
CA ASN A 28 -7.52 6.01 -10.37
C ASN A 28 -8.30 5.03 -9.48
N LYS A 29 -7.59 4.26 -8.64
CA LYS A 29 -8.19 3.24 -7.76
C LYS A 29 -7.39 3.11 -6.47
N GLY A 30 -8.08 3.21 -5.34
CA GLY A 30 -7.55 2.93 -4.01
C GLY A 30 -8.49 1.97 -3.29
N LYS A 31 -7.94 0.91 -2.69
CA LYS A 31 -8.69 -0.05 -1.87
C LYS A 31 -7.81 -0.52 -0.73
N SER A 32 -8.43 -0.84 0.40
CA SER A 32 -7.79 -1.64 1.44
C SER A 32 -7.67 -3.10 0.98
N GLY A 33 -6.73 -3.83 1.58
CA GLY A 33 -6.74 -5.28 1.51
C GLY A 33 -7.88 -5.88 2.33
N GLY A 34 -8.00 -7.21 2.26
CA GLY A 34 -8.88 -8.03 3.09
C GLY A 34 -8.08 -9.16 3.72
N THR A 35 -8.51 -9.62 4.89
CA THR A 35 -7.88 -10.77 5.56
C THR A 35 -8.84 -11.93 5.54
N PRO A 36 -8.53 -13.04 4.83
CA PRO A 36 -9.38 -14.21 4.85
C PRO A 36 -9.51 -14.75 6.27
N SER A 37 -10.66 -15.30 6.64
CA SER A 37 -10.86 -15.87 7.99
C SER A 37 -9.78 -16.88 8.34
N THR A 38 -9.00 -16.61 9.39
CA THR A 38 -7.91 -17.48 9.88
C THR A 38 -8.42 -18.83 10.41
N LYS A 39 -9.72 -18.93 10.70
CA LYS A 39 -10.36 -20.19 11.11
C LYS A 39 -10.50 -21.17 9.94
N ASN A 40 -10.53 -20.68 8.70
CA ASN A 40 -10.64 -21.53 7.51
C ASN A 40 -9.26 -21.79 6.91
N LYS A 41 -8.70 -22.97 7.18
CA LYS A 41 -7.36 -23.35 6.71
C LYS A 41 -7.28 -23.46 5.19
N ASP A 42 -8.39 -23.74 4.48
CA ASP A 42 -8.43 -23.80 3.01
C ASP A 42 -8.09 -22.47 2.32
N PHE A 43 -8.15 -21.37 3.07
CA PHE A 43 -7.83 -20.05 2.54
C PHE A 43 -6.33 -19.77 2.48
N TYR A 44 -5.51 -20.58 3.14
CA TYR A 44 -4.09 -20.35 3.35
C TYR A 44 -3.24 -21.44 2.69
N ASN A 45 -1.92 -21.21 2.63
CA ASN A 45 -0.93 -22.12 2.03
C ASN A 45 -1.17 -22.39 0.54
N GLY A 46 -1.64 -21.37 -0.19
CA GLY A 46 -1.78 -21.42 -1.64
C GLY A 46 -0.57 -20.83 -2.36
N GLU A 47 -0.79 -20.39 -3.59
CA GLU A 47 0.26 -19.83 -4.46
C GLU A 47 0.30 -18.30 -4.44
N ILE A 48 -0.68 -17.63 -3.81
CA ILE A 48 -0.79 -16.16 -3.83
C ILE A 48 -0.13 -15.59 -2.59
N SER A 49 0.90 -14.78 -2.76
CA SER A 49 1.56 -14.07 -1.66
C SER A 49 0.57 -13.17 -0.91
N PHE A 50 0.52 -13.31 0.42
CA PHE A 50 -0.34 -12.52 1.29
C PHE A 50 0.49 -11.52 2.08
N LEU A 51 0.65 -10.33 1.51
CA LEU A 51 1.49 -9.27 2.05
C LEU A 51 0.87 -8.65 3.31
N SER A 52 1.62 -8.67 4.40
CA SER A 52 1.25 -8.10 5.70
C SER A 52 2.25 -7.02 6.15
N ILE A 53 1.90 -6.29 7.21
CA ILE A 53 2.83 -5.33 7.85
C ILE A 53 4.11 -6.04 8.29
N LYS A 54 4.02 -7.28 8.76
CA LYS A 54 5.16 -8.04 9.25
C LYS A 54 6.19 -8.31 8.15
N ASP A 55 5.74 -8.53 6.91
CA ASP A 55 6.64 -8.69 5.76
C ASP A 55 7.43 -7.40 5.48
N VAL A 56 6.76 -6.25 5.52
CA VAL A 56 7.39 -4.94 5.33
C VAL A 56 8.42 -4.65 6.43
N THR A 57 8.06 -4.93 7.69
CA THR A 57 8.95 -4.68 8.82
C THR A 57 10.20 -5.57 8.79
N ASN A 58 10.07 -6.84 8.38
CA ASN A 58 11.14 -7.82 8.53
C ASN A 58 12.08 -7.93 7.32
N GLN A 59 11.63 -7.60 6.11
CA GLN A 59 12.40 -7.84 4.87
C GLN A 59 13.10 -6.60 4.31
N GLY A 60 12.86 -5.42 4.90
CA GLY A 60 13.55 -4.19 4.53
C GLY A 60 13.08 -3.61 3.21
N LYS A 61 14.00 -3.22 2.32
CA LYS A 61 13.68 -2.44 1.11
C LYS A 61 12.90 -3.24 0.05
N TYR A 62 13.12 -4.55 -0.02
CA TYR A 62 12.57 -5.40 -1.07
C TYR A 62 11.92 -6.64 -0.45
N ILE A 63 10.75 -7.01 -0.96
CA ILE A 63 9.98 -8.17 -0.51
C ILE A 63 9.93 -9.17 -1.66
N PHE A 64 10.61 -10.30 -1.49
CA PHE A 64 10.67 -11.37 -2.49
C PHE A 64 9.70 -12.52 -2.18
N GLN A 65 9.30 -12.64 -0.92
CA GLN A 65 8.36 -13.65 -0.43
C GLN A 65 7.52 -13.07 0.71
N THR A 66 6.38 -13.68 1.01
CA THR A 66 5.56 -13.31 2.17
C THR A 66 5.52 -14.45 3.17
N GLU A 67 5.44 -14.15 4.46
CA GLU A 67 5.38 -15.16 5.52
C GLU A 67 4.21 -16.13 5.33
N LYS A 68 3.12 -15.65 4.73
CA LYS A 68 1.93 -16.44 4.44
C LYS A 68 1.59 -16.34 2.96
N THR A 69 0.97 -17.40 2.45
CA THR A 69 0.31 -17.40 1.15
C THR A 69 -1.16 -17.74 1.34
N ILE A 70 -2.00 -17.30 0.41
CA ILE A 70 -3.43 -17.59 0.36
C ILE A 70 -3.79 -18.32 -0.92
N THR A 71 -4.89 -19.05 -0.88
CA THR A 71 -5.47 -19.71 -2.05
C THR A 71 -6.35 -18.73 -2.84
N LYS A 72 -6.71 -19.10 -4.08
CA LYS A 72 -7.74 -18.36 -4.85
C LYS A 72 -9.07 -18.27 -4.09
N LYS A 73 -9.39 -19.28 -3.27
CA LYS A 73 -10.57 -19.29 -2.40
C LYS A 73 -10.44 -18.24 -1.30
N GLY A 74 -9.27 -18.16 -0.65
CA GLY A 74 -8.95 -17.11 0.33
C GLY A 74 -9.10 -15.71 -0.27
N LEU A 75 -8.53 -15.46 -1.45
CA LEU A 75 -8.62 -14.17 -2.13
C LEU A 75 -10.06 -13.76 -2.45
N LYS A 76 -10.91 -14.70 -2.88
CA LYS A 76 -12.33 -14.43 -3.18
C LYS A 76 -13.20 -14.18 -1.94
N ASN A 77 -12.75 -14.60 -0.77
CA ASN A 77 -13.49 -14.52 0.51
C ASN A 77 -12.82 -13.56 1.50
N SER A 78 -12.16 -12.52 0.98
CA SER A 78 -11.46 -11.48 1.73
C SER A 78 -12.07 -10.12 1.47
#